data_AF-A0A8C1S2U3-F1
#
_entry.id   AF-A0A8C1S2U3-F1
#
_cell.length_a   1.000
_cell.length_b   1.000
_cell.length_c   1.000
_cell.angle_alpha   90.00
_cell.angle_beta   90.00
_cell.angle_gamma   90.00
#
_symmetry.space_group_name_H-M   'P 1'
#
loop_
_entity.id
_entity.type
_entity.pdbx_description
1 polymer ?
#
loop_
_entity_poly.entity_id
_entity_poly.type
_entity_poly.pdbx_seq_one_letter_code
_entity_poly.pdbx_strand_id
1 'polypeptide(L)'
;MLDGYYTWIRPDCIRPDVDHRNRFFVSTLGTKIRSASNDLYRLHAHYKLPSITSQEIRRTVETDAAANFTEEQKASVAHYMAHSTAVANQHYRMKTLDSVVATANLLSSLSRSSSDDSGEEGAQAEKRRRVEEEVGSPTPDFDVFLQAFPVGITGNPPNKTQRAKAGFRTDRVFYDKWRALQYSKREQHLLSKCSRCAPTATKVAKLIEAEGWTANHPRPEDIIAKWRPLSRAQAQSDPAIIRGVTSQKWPGLAVKDFGGQKGVVATKAFGKGSILCDFHGKVITGAEGREIAEMQDELGHLFFFKHGSEEVCIDAETFPCECHPSLETKGRWITHSKKNFNVQPRHCIVKLEEGDRDVLLFQATKDIFKDEKIRFDHSIMKRSFRGEEEELEWLDD
;
A
#
# COMPACT_ATOMS: atom_id res chain seq x y z
N MET A 1 10.81 -10.23 -3.32
CA MET A 1 10.61 -11.26 -4.38
C MET A 1 9.63 -12.35 -3.94
N LEU A 2 9.65 -12.79 -2.66
CA LEU A 2 8.71 -13.78 -2.12
C LEU A 2 7.26 -13.25 -1.97
N ASP A 3 7.06 -11.97 -1.65
CA ASP A 3 5.71 -11.38 -1.47
C ASP A 3 4.82 -11.56 -2.69
N GLY A 4 5.34 -11.32 -3.90
CA GLY A 4 4.55 -11.44 -5.12
C GLY A 4 3.96 -12.85 -5.31
N TYR A 5 4.70 -13.90 -4.90
CA TYR A 5 4.21 -15.26 -4.92
C TYR A 5 3.04 -15.45 -3.94
N TYR A 6 3.19 -14.98 -2.70
CA TYR A 6 2.16 -15.12 -1.65
C TYR A 6 0.90 -14.28 -1.91
N THR A 7 1.05 -13.11 -2.53
CA THR A 7 -0.06 -12.16 -2.74
C THR A 7 -0.83 -12.42 -4.03
N TRP A 8 -0.17 -12.84 -5.11
CA TRP A 8 -0.79 -12.89 -6.44
C TRP A 8 -0.90 -14.29 -7.03
N ILE A 9 0.13 -15.13 -6.85
CA ILE A 9 0.19 -16.44 -7.53
C ILE A 9 -0.44 -17.53 -6.67
N ARG A 10 -0.20 -17.47 -5.36
CA ARG A 10 -0.58 -18.51 -4.41
C ARG A 10 -2.09 -18.60 -4.12
N PRO A 11 -2.86 -17.50 -4.00
CA PRO A 11 -4.30 -17.55 -3.73
C PRO A 11 -5.11 -18.25 -4.84
N ASP A 12 -4.63 -18.21 -6.09
CA ASP A 12 -5.31 -18.85 -7.22
C ASP A 12 -5.09 -20.37 -7.27
N CYS A 13 -4.04 -20.86 -6.61
CA CYS A 13 -3.60 -22.26 -6.68
C CYS A 13 -3.99 -23.10 -5.44
N ILE A 14 -4.48 -22.48 -4.37
CA ILE A 14 -4.83 -23.15 -3.10
C ILE A 14 -6.25 -22.73 -2.71
N ARG A 15 -7.04 -23.65 -2.16
CA ARG A 15 -8.40 -23.31 -1.73
C ARG A 15 -8.39 -22.27 -0.58
N PRO A 16 -9.36 -21.33 -0.54
CA PRO A 16 -9.36 -20.21 0.40
C PRO A 16 -9.45 -20.59 1.88
N ASP A 17 -9.92 -21.79 2.19
CA ASP A 17 -10.27 -22.29 3.52
C ASP A 17 -9.15 -23.09 4.22
N VAL A 18 -7.95 -23.09 3.63
CA VAL A 18 -6.89 -24.04 3.97
C VAL A 18 -5.79 -23.38 4.81
N ASP A 19 -5.62 -23.81 6.08
CA ASP A 19 -4.48 -23.42 6.93
C ASP A 19 -3.19 -24.15 6.51
N HIS A 20 -2.30 -23.40 5.86
CA HIS A 20 -1.07 -23.89 5.26
C HIS A 20 0.20 -23.32 5.94
N ARG A 21 0.06 -22.58 7.05
CA ARG A 21 1.16 -22.04 7.89
C ARG A 21 2.34 -21.43 7.11
N ASN A 22 2.08 -20.65 6.06
CA ASN A 22 3.10 -19.99 5.22
C ASN A 22 4.16 -20.93 4.61
N ARG A 23 3.82 -22.20 4.33
CA ARG A 23 4.75 -23.16 3.72
C ARG A 23 4.78 -23.06 2.19
N PHE A 24 5.98 -23.05 1.62
CA PHE A 24 6.16 -22.84 0.17
C PHE A 24 5.55 -23.96 -0.70
N PHE A 25 5.75 -25.23 -0.34
CA PHE A 25 5.22 -26.38 -1.08
C PHE A 25 4.09 -27.07 -0.31
N VAL A 26 2.86 -26.84 -0.74
CA VAL A 26 1.65 -27.45 -0.17
C VAL A 26 0.73 -27.94 -1.28
N SER A 27 -0.05 -28.99 -1.00
CA SER A 27 -1.10 -29.43 -1.93
C SER A 27 -2.25 -28.42 -1.99
N THR A 28 -3.19 -28.61 -2.93
CA THR A 28 -4.42 -27.81 -3.01
C THR A 28 -5.31 -27.90 -1.77
N LEU A 29 -5.08 -28.91 -0.91
CA LEU A 29 -5.71 -29.11 0.39
C LEU A 29 -4.82 -28.62 1.56
N GLY A 30 -3.69 -27.96 1.28
CA GLY A 30 -2.78 -27.38 2.28
C GLY A 30 -1.88 -28.34 2.99
N THR A 31 -1.96 -29.62 2.66
CA THR A 31 -1.10 -30.63 3.26
C THR A 31 0.34 -30.43 2.79
N LYS A 32 1.30 -30.68 3.70
CA LYS A 32 2.73 -30.58 3.39
C LYS A 32 3.06 -31.54 2.25
N ILE A 33 3.61 -31.02 1.16
CA ILE A 33 4.27 -31.83 0.14
C ILE A 33 5.52 -32.43 0.80
N ARG A 34 5.53 -33.75 1.01
CA ARG A 34 6.60 -34.43 1.73
C ARG A 34 7.87 -34.56 0.88
N SER A 35 7.73 -34.62 -0.45
CA SER A 35 8.82 -34.60 -1.42
C SER A 35 8.31 -34.09 -2.76
N ALA A 36 8.62 -32.83 -3.08
CA ALA A 36 8.20 -32.21 -4.34
C ALA A 36 8.73 -32.99 -5.56
N SER A 37 9.92 -33.56 -5.45
CA SER A 37 10.53 -34.39 -6.50
C SER A 37 9.74 -35.69 -6.74
N ASN A 38 9.25 -36.34 -5.68
CA ASN A 38 8.45 -37.56 -5.84
C ASN A 38 7.05 -37.27 -6.39
N ASP A 39 6.46 -36.13 -6.01
CA ASP A 39 5.14 -35.73 -6.51
C ASP A 39 5.21 -35.29 -7.98
N LEU A 40 6.26 -34.56 -8.38
CA LEU A 40 6.55 -34.27 -9.79
C LEU A 40 6.80 -35.55 -10.60
N TYR A 41 7.59 -36.49 -10.07
CA TYR A 41 7.83 -37.77 -10.71
C TYR A 41 6.53 -38.57 -10.91
N ARG A 42 5.66 -38.60 -9.90
CA ARG A 42 4.32 -39.23 -10.00
C ARG A 42 3.45 -38.57 -11.06
N LEU A 43 3.46 -37.25 -11.15
CA LEU A 43 2.71 -36.50 -12.17
C LEU A 43 3.27 -36.75 -13.57
N HIS A 44 4.60 -36.76 -13.74
CA HIS A 44 5.23 -37.10 -15.01
C HIS A 44 4.86 -38.52 -15.46
N ALA A 45 4.87 -39.49 -14.54
CA ALA A 45 4.42 -40.86 -14.83
C ALA A 45 2.93 -40.92 -15.17
N HIS A 46 2.07 -40.23 -14.41
CA HIS A 46 0.62 -40.23 -14.61
C HIS A 46 0.21 -39.61 -15.96
N TYR A 47 0.82 -38.48 -16.34
CA TYR A 47 0.55 -37.79 -17.59
C TYR A 47 1.46 -38.23 -18.75
N LYS A 48 2.30 -39.26 -18.53
CA LYS A 48 3.27 -39.79 -19.50
C LYS A 48 4.17 -38.71 -20.11
N LEU A 49 4.55 -37.74 -19.29
CA LEU A 49 5.44 -36.65 -19.71
C LEU A 49 6.89 -37.13 -19.69
N PRO A 50 7.72 -36.74 -20.67
CA PRO A 50 9.14 -37.07 -20.65
C PRO A 50 9.82 -36.46 -19.41
N SER A 51 10.71 -37.21 -18.78
CA SER A 51 11.49 -36.73 -17.64
C SER A 51 12.61 -35.81 -18.14
N ILE A 52 12.26 -34.55 -18.38
CA ILE A 52 13.23 -33.55 -18.83
C ILE A 52 13.97 -32.98 -17.62
N THR A 53 15.29 -33.09 -17.63
CA THR A 53 16.18 -32.53 -16.62
C THR A 53 16.42 -31.03 -16.88
N SER A 54 16.72 -30.29 -15.82
CA SER A 54 17.12 -28.87 -15.95
C SER A 54 18.37 -28.69 -16.82
N GLN A 55 19.19 -29.73 -17.00
CA GLN A 55 20.37 -29.71 -17.86
C GLN A 55 19.99 -29.83 -19.34
N GLU A 56 18.99 -30.64 -19.68
CA GLU A 56 18.48 -30.78 -21.06
C GLU A 56 17.77 -29.52 -21.54
N ILE A 57 16.97 -28.88 -20.67
CA ILE A 57 16.33 -27.59 -20.97
C ILE A 57 17.41 -26.53 -21.24
N ARG A 58 18.42 -26.44 -20.37
CA ARG A 58 19.52 -25.48 -20.50
C ARG A 58 20.30 -25.70 -21.79
N ARG A 59 20.66 -26.94 -22.11
CA ARG A 59 21.39 -27.29 -23.34
C ARG A 59 20.61 -26.88 -24.59
N THR A 60 19.28 -27.05 -24.58
CA THR A 60 18.41 -26.66 -25.69
C THR A 60 18.41 -25.15 -25.89
N VAL A 61 18.25 -24.38 -24.80
CA VAL A 61 18.27 -22.91 -24.85
C VAL A 61 19.65 -22.38 -25.24
N GLU A 62 20.73 -22.99 -24.76
CA GLU A 62 22.11 -22.62 -25.14
C GLU A 62 22.38 -22.87 -26.62
N THR A 63 21.93 -24.01 -27.14
CA THR A 63 22.07 -24.36 -28.56
C THR A 63 21.31 -23.37 -29.44
N ASP A 64 20.10 -23.01 -29.03
CA ASP A 64 19.23 -22.09 -29.77
C ASP A 64 19.73 -20.63 -29.69
N ALA A 65 20.23 -20.20 -28.53
CA ALA A 65 20.90 -18.91 -28.36
C ALA A 65 22.20 -18.82 -29.17
N ALA A 66 22.98 -19.91 -29.22
CA ALA A 66 24.21 -19.96 -30.01
C ALA A 66 23.94 -19.81 -31.52
N ALA A 67 22.81 -20.33 -32.01
CA ALA A 67 22.39 -20.28 -33.40
C ALA A 67 21.76 -18.94 -33.80
N ASN A 68 21.00 -18.30 -32.90
CA ASN A 68 20.12 -17.19 -33.26
C ASN A 68 20.52 -15.81 -32.72
N PHE A 69 21.47 -15.72 -31.79
CA PHE A 69 21.82 -14.46 -31.12
C PHE A 69 23.22 -13.96 -31.45
N THR A 70 23.46 -12.67 -31.24
CA THR A 70 24.79 -12.03 -31.33
C THR A 70 25.66 -12.38 -30.11
N GLU A 71 26.98 -12.21 -30.18
CA GLU A 71 27.89 -12.54 -29.06
C GLU A 71 27.56 -11.78 -27.76
N GLU A 72 27.10 -10.53 -27.85
CA GLU A 72 26.68 -9.72 -26.70
C GLU A 72 25.39 -10.24 -26.06
N GLN A 73 24.46 -10.71 -26.89
CA GLN A 73 23.21 -11.33 -26.46
C GLN A 73 23.45 -12.72 -25.85
N LYS A 74 24.37 -13.51 -26.43
CA LYS A 74 24.82 -14.79 -25.86
C LYS A 74 25.44 -14.60 -24.48
N ALA A 75 26.29 -13.58 -24.30
CA ALA A 75 26.87 -13.24 -23.00
C ALA A 75 25.78 -12.85 -21.99
N SER A 76 24.77 -12.10 -22.41
CA SER A 76 23.63 -11.70 -21.55
C SER A 76 22.78 -12.90 -21.14
N VAL A 77 22.48 -13.81 -22.08
CA VAL A 77 21.75 -15.06 -21.80
C VAL A 77 22.55 -15.98 -20.89
N ALA A 78 23.84 -16.16 -21.13
CA ALA A 78 24.72 -16.96 -20.27
C ALA A 78 24.84 -16.37 -18.85
N HIS A 79 24.87 -15.04 -18.74
CA HIS A 79 24.87 -14.33 -17.46
C HIS A 79 23.56 -14.51 -16.69
N TYR A 80 22.42 -14.49 -17.39
CA TYR A 80 21.09 -14.74 -16.81
C TYR A 80 20.87 -16.20 -16.42
N MET A 81 21.40 -17.16 -17.20
CA MET A 81 21.25 -18.60 -16.99
C MET A 81 22.32 -19.20 -16.05
N ALA A 82 23.24 -18.37 -15.55
CA ALA A 82 24.25 -18.68 -14.53
C ALA A 82 25.16 -19.88 -14.87
N HIS A 83 25.93 -19.79 -15.97
CA HIS A 83 27.01 -20.75 -16.20
C HIS A 83 28.34 -20.27 -15.60
N SER A 84 28.65 -20.74 -14.38
CA SER A 84 29.64 -21.80 -14.11
C SER A 84 30.13 -21.69 -12.65
N THR A 85 30.47 -22.83 -12.04
CA THR A 85 31.04 -22.93 -10.68
C THR A 85 32.28 -22.06 -10.46
N ALA A 86 32.97 -21.65 -11.53
CA ALA A 86 34.11 -20.73 -11.46
C ALA A 86 33.71 -19.27 -11.19
N VAL A 87 32.44 -18.90 -11.41
CA VAL A 87 31.95 -17.51 -11.33
C VAL A 87 30.90 -17.34 -10.22
N ALA A 88 30.58 -18.40 -9.48
CA ALA A 88 29.64 -18.39 -8.36
C ALA A 88 30.01 -17.37 -7.26
N ASN A 89 31.29 -17.04 -7.10
CA ASN A 89 31.75 -16.01 -6.15
C ASN A 89 31.60 -14.57 -6.67
N GLN A 90 31.30 -14.34 -7.95
CA GLN A 90 30.93 -13.01 -8.46
C GLN A 90 29.41 -12.76 -8.38
N HIS A 91 28.64 -13.74 -7.88
CA HIS A 91 27.19 -13.81 -8.01
C HIS A 91 26.39 -13.08 -6.90
N TYR A 92 26.95 -12.02 -6.31
CA TYR A 92 26.24 -11.13 -5.37
C TYR A 92 25.68 -9.86 -6.00
N ARG A 93 25.68 -9.77 -7.33
CA ARG A 93 25.25 -8.57 -8.05
C ARG A 93 24.26 -8.93 -9.16
N MET A 94 22.99 -9.13 -8.76
CA MET A 94 21.87 -8.79 -9.65
C MET A 94 21.98 -7.30 -9.94
N LYS A 95 22.67 -6.94 -11.03
CA LYS A 95 22.85 -5.54 -11.41
C LYS A 95 21.73 -5.16 -12.36
N THR A 96 20.82 -4.40 -11.75
CA THR A 96 19.67 -3.64 -12.29
C THR A 96 18.50 -4.47 -12.83
N LEU A 97 17.28 -4.06 -12.43
CA LEU A 97 16.02 -4.65 -12.89
C LEU A 97 15.90 -4.65 -14.42
N ASP A 98 16.45 -3.62 -15.05
CA ASP A 98 16.40 -3.44 -16.50
C ASP A 98 17.13 -4.55 -17.26
N SER A 99 18.26 -5.02 -16.74
CA SER A 99 19.04 -6.12 -17.33
C SER A 99 18.29 -7.46 -17.29
N VAL A 100 17.58 -7.71 -16.18
CA VAL A 100 16.75 -8.90 -15.98
C VAL A 100 15.57 -8.89 -16.95
N VAL A 101 14.89 -7.75 -17.09
CA VAL A 101 13.74 -7.60 -17.99
C VAL A 101 14.16 -7.68 -19.46
N ALA A 102 15.26 -7.02 -19.83
CA ALA A 102 15.80 -7.07 -21.19
C ALA A 102 16.15 -8.50 -21.61
N THR A 103 16.83 -9.26 -20.73
CA THR A 103 17.23 -10.64 -21.03
C THR A 103 16.03 -11.60 -21.05
N ALA A 104 15.03 -11.38 -20.19
CA ALA A 104 13.78 -12.16 -20.20
C ALA A 104 12.97 -11.94 -21.50
N ASN A 105 12.91 -10.71 -22.00
CA ASN A 105 12.30 -10.40 -23.30
C ASN A 105 13.07 -11.07 -24.45
N LEU A 106 14.40 -11.15 -24.32
CA LEU A 106 15.25 -11.82 -25.29
C LEU A 106 14.98 -13.34 -25.33
N LEU A 107 14.91 -14.01 -24.17
CA LEU A 107 14.52 -15.42 -24.06
C LEU A 107 13.09 -15.69 -24.57
N SER A 108 12.17 -14.74 -24.40
CA SER A 108 10.80 -14.84 -24.92
C SER A 108 10.72 -14.76 -26.44
N SER A 109 11.77 -14.32 -27.12
CA SER A 109 11.84 -14.34 -28.59
C SER A 109 12.18 -15.73 -29.14
N LEU A 110 12.88 -16.57 -28.35
CA LEU A 110 13.19 -17.97 -28.72
C LEU A 110 11.92 -18.83 -28.77
N SER A 111 10.96 -18.60 -27.87
CA SER A 111 9.71 -19.39 -27.81
C SER A 111 8.75 -19.12 -28.97
N ARG A 112 8.95 -18.04 -29.74
CA ARG A 112 8.06 -17.67 -30.86
C ARG A 112 8.50 -18.24 -32.21
N SER A 113 9.67 -18.87 -32.26
CA SER A 113 10.24 -19.44 -33.49
C SER A 113 9.95 -20.93 -33.65
N SER A 114 9.28 -21.59 -32.69
CA SER A 114 8.91 -23.00 -32.76
C SER A 114 7.39 -23.15 -32.84
N SER A 115 6.86 -23.17 -34.05
CA SER A 115 5.48 -23.58 -34.33
C SER A 115 5.43 -24.24 -35.71
N ASP A 116 5.66 -25.55 -35.75
CA ASP A 116 5.36 -26.41 -36.89
C ASP A 116 4.27 -27.44 -36.52
N ASP A 117 3.34 -27.60 -37.47
CA ASP A 117 2.39 -28.72 -37.71
C ASP A 117 1.18 -28.92 -36.76
N SER A 118 -0.04 -29.33 -37.18
CA SER A 118 -0.77 -29.44 -38.46
C SER A 118 -2.21 -29.94 -38.17
N GLY A 119 -3.21 -29.61 -39.01
CA GLY A 119 -4.44 -30.42 -39.18
C GLY A 119 -5.84 -29.82 -38.89
N GLU A 120 -6.54 -29.42 -39.98
CA GLU A 120 -7.99 -29.56 -40.36
C GLU A 120 -9.12 -29.11 -39.40
N GLU A 121 -10.26 -28.51 -39.79
CA GLU A 121 -10.89 -28.04 -41.05
C GLU A 121 -12.10 -27.14 -40.68
N GLY A 122 -12.53 -26.20 -41.54
CA GLY A 122 -13.88 -25.60 -41.44
C GLY A 122 -14.13 -24.16 -41.90
N ALA A 123 -13.99 -23.90 -43.21
CA ALA A 123 -14.74 -22.96 -44.08
C ALA A 123 -14.97 -21.46 -43.76
N GLN A 124 -14.33 -20.66 -44.64
CA GLN A 124 -14.83 -19.51 -45.43
C GLN A 124 -15.24 -18.18 -44.76
N ALA A 125 -14.46 -17.11 -45.01
CA ALA A 125 -14.89 -15.99 -45.88
C ALA A 125 -13.78 -14.94 -46.10
N GLU A 126 -13.37 -14.83 -47.38
CA GLU A 126 -12.93 -13.64 -48.11
C GLU A 126 -11.77 -12.74 -47.63
N LYS A 127 -10.63 -12.98 -48.29
CA LYS A 127 -9.60 -12.01 -48.65
C LYS A 127 -10.18 -10.65 -49.08
N ARG A 128 -9.77 -9.59 -48.39
CA ARG A 128 -9.35 -8.34 -49.04
C ARG A 128 -7.91 -8.03 -48.66
N ARG A 129 -7.00 -8.31 -49.60
CA ARG A 129 -5.62 -7.79 -49.63
C ARG A 129 -5.68 -6.27 -49.44
N ARG A 130 -5.01 -5.75 -48.41
CA ARG A 130 -4.55 -4.36 -48.42
C ARG A 130 -3.04 -4.37 -48.56
N VAL A 131 -2.64 -3.91 -49.73
CA VAL A 131 -1.34 -3.43 -50.18
C VAL A 131 -0.47 -2.96 -49.00
N GLU A 132 0.73 -3.55 -48.93
CA GLU A 132 1.88 -2.96 -48.25
C GLU A 132 2.18 -1.60 -48.89
N GLU A 133 2.05 -0.54 -48.11
CA GLU A 133 2.74 0.71 -48.42
C GLU A 133 3.13 1.44 -47.13
N GLU A 134 4.42 1.77 -47.13
CA GLU A 134 5.12 2.83 -46.39
C GLU A 134 5.54 2.60 -44.93
N VAL A 135 6.81 2.18 -44.82
CA VAL A 135 7.89 2.81 -44.03
C VAL A 135 7.44 3.41 -42.69
N GLY A 136 7.67 2.65 -41.63
CA GLY A 136 7.36 3.03 -40.26
C GLY A 136 8.03 4.34 -39.84
N SER A 137 7.24 5.41 -39.76
CA SER A 137 7.53 6.53 -38.87
C SER A 137 7.71 5.98 -37.43
N PRO A 138 8.64 6.52 -36.63
CA PRO A 138 8.80 6.10 -35.24
C PRO A 138 7.44 6.17 -34.55
N THR A 139 7.00 5.08 -33.91
CA THR A 139 5.81 5.14 -33.06
C THR A 139 5.99 6.30 -32.08
N PRO A 140 5.12 7.33 -32.09
CA PRO A 140 5.28 8.47 -31.19
C PRO A 140 5.34 7.96 -29.76
N ASP A 141 6.32 8.41 -28.99
CA ASP A 141 6.46 8.00 -27.60
C ASP A 141 5.21 8.42 -26.79
N PHE A 142 4.79 7.58 -25.84
CA PHE A 142 3.63 7.86 -25.00
C PHE A 142 3.86 9.11 -24.15
N ASP A 143 5.11 9.46 -23.84
CA ASP A 143 5.43 10.71 -23.14
C ASP A 143 5.08 11.95 -23.97
N VAL A 144 5.29 11.91 -25.29
CA VAL A 144 4.85 12.98 -26.20
C VAL A 144 3.31 13.06 -26.24
N PHE A 145 2.64 11.92 -26.13
CA PHE A 145 1.18 11.87 -26.01
C PHE A 145 0.69 12.53 -24.71
N LEU A 146 1.39 12.32 -23.59
CA LEU A 146 1.06 12.96 -22.31
C LEU A 146 1.35 14.47 -22.30
N GLN A 147 2.35 14.93 -23.03
CA GLN A 147 2.60 16.37 -23.22
C GLN A 147 1.48 17.04 -24.02
N ALA A 148 1.01 16.39 -25.09
CA ALA A 148 -0.11 16.90 -25.89
C ALA A 148 -1.46 16.80 -25.17
N PHE A 149 -1.63 15.77 -24.33
CA PHE A 149 -2.86 15.51 -23.57
C PHE A 149 -2.56 15.20 -22.10
N PRO A 150 -2.31 16.23 -21.27
CA PRO A 150 -1.99 16.04 -19.86
C PRO A 150 -3.08 15.28 -19.10
N VAL A 151 -2.67 14.32 -18.28
CA VAL A 151 -3.60 13.53 -17.45
C VAL A 151 -3.81 14.22 -16.11
N GLY A 152 -5.01 14.79 -15.91
CA GLY A 152 -5.48 15.31 -14.63
C GLY A 152 -6.50 14.38 -13.95
N ILE A 153 -6.86 14.71 -12.71
CA ILE A 153 -8.03 14.10 -12.03
C ILE A 153 -9.35 14.57 -12.67
N THR A 154 -9.35 15.78 -13.23
CA THR A 154 -10.42 16.35 -14.04
C THR A 154 -10.10 16.20 -15.53
N GLY A 155 -11.13 16.32 -16.38
CA GLY A 155 -10.98 16.29 -17.84
C GLY A 155 -11.38 14.96 -18.48
N ASN A 156 -11.71 15.06 -19.77
CA ASN A 156 -12.14 13.95 -20.60
C ASN A 156 -10.97 13.38 -21.41
N PRO A 157 -10.94 12.08 -21.70
CA PRO A 157 -9.90 11.50 -22.54
C PRO A 157 -9.98 12.09 -23.96
N PRO A 158 -8.84 12.26 -24.65
CA PRO A 158 -8.81 12.80 -26.00
C PRO A 158 -9.53 11.86 -26.98
N ASN A 159 -10.52 12.39 -27.71
CA ASN A 159 -11.30 11.62 -28.67
C ASN A 159 -10.48 11.29 -29.94
N LYS A 160 -10.99 10.38 -30.78
CA LYS A 160 -10.27 9.92 -31.99
C LYS A 160 -9.85 11.08 -32.91
N THR A 161 -10.70 12.08 -33.07
CA THR A 161 -10.44 13.26 -33.92
C THR A 161 -9.34 14.14 -33.35
N GLN A 162 -9.34 14.38 -32.03
CA GLN A 162 -8.28 15.15 -31.35
C GLN A 162 -6.93 14.46 -31.47
N ARG A 163 -6.89 13.14 -31.26
CA ARG A 163 -5.65 12.36 -31.37
C ARG A 163 -5.09 12.37 -32.80
N ALA A 164 -5.95 12.22 -33.80
CA ALA A 164 -5.55 12.29 -35.22
C ALA A 164 -5.00 13.67 -35.60
N LYS A 165 -5.65 14.75 -35.15
CA LYS A 165 -5.18 16.13 -35.40
C LYS A 165 -3.83 16.43 -34.77
N ALA A 166 -3.52 15.79 -33.65
CA ALA A 166 -2.23 15.92 -32.97
C ALA A 166 -1.16 14.95 -33.50
N GLY A 167 -1.40 14.28 -34.64
CA GLY A 167 -0.43 13.40 -35.30
C GLY A 167 -0.28 12.01 -34.68
N PHE A 168 -1.16 11.61 -33.75
CA PHE A 168 -1.11 10.30 -33.12
C PHE A 168 -1.94 9.26 -33.89
N ARG A 169 -1.52 7.99 -33.78
CA ARG A 169 -2.28 6.85 -34.31
C ARG A 169 -3.69 6.82 -33.74
N THR A 170 -4.64 6.43 -34.58
CA THR A 170 -6.06 6.39 -34.20
C THR A 170 -6.48 5.12 -33.49
N ASP A 171 -5.57 4.16 -33.34
CA ASP A 171 -5.76 2.97 -32.50
C ASP A 171 -6.04 3.36 -31.03
N ARG A 172 -6.39 2.38 -30.20
CA ARG A 172 -6.80 2.67 -28.81
C ARG A 172 -5.69 2.60 -27.79
N VAL A 173 -4.45 2.27 -28.17
CA VAL A 173 -3.37 1.95 -27.23
C VAL A 173 -3.08 3.12 -26.28
N PHE A 174 -2.85 4.32 -26.82
CA PHE A 174 -2.58 5.51 -26.00
C PHE A 174 -3.82 6.03 -25.28
N TYR A 175 -5.00 5.87 -25.88
CA TYR A 175 -6.25 6.21 -25.22
C TYR A 175 -6.49 5.35 -23.97
N ASP A 176 -6.32 4.03 -24.07
CA ASP A 176 -6.54 3.10 -22.97
C ASP A 176 -5.47 3.30 -21.87
N LYS A 177 -4.19 3.54 -22.24
CA LYS A 177 -3.14 3.91 -21.28
C LYS A 177 -3.43 5.23 -20.55
N TRP A 178 -3.87 6.26 -21.27
CA TRP A 178 -4.25 7.54 -20.68
C TRP A 178 -5.39 7.37 -19.68
N ARG A 179 -6.40 6.58 -20.03
CA ARG A 179 -7.54 6.28 -19.16
C ARG A 179 -7.11 5.54 -17.89
N ALA A 180 -6.21 4.57 -18.01
CA ALA A 180 -5.65 3.86 -16.88
C ALA A 180 -4.87 4.80 -15.93
N LEU A 181 -4.05 5.72 -16.47
CA LEU A 181 -3.35 6.72 -15.66
C LEU A 181 -4.31 7.66 -14.93
N GLN A 182 -5.36 8.14 -15.62
CA GLN A 182 -6.37 8.97 -14.98
C GLN A 182 -7.09 8.21 -13.87
N TYR A 183 -7.47 6.96 -14.12
CA TYR A 183 -8.13 6.12 -13.13
C TYR A 183 -7.27 5.97 -11.88
N SER A 184 -5.98 5.67 -12.03
CA SER A 184 -5.03 5.58 -10.91
C SER A 184 -4.89 6.90 -10.15
N LYS A 185 -4.84 8.04 -10.85
CA LYS A 185 -4.80 9.37 -10.20
C LYS A 185 -6.08 9.66 -9.40
N ARG A 186 -7.25 9.32 -9.94
CA ARG A 186 -8.55 9.49 -9.26
C ARG A 186 -8.67 8.59 -8.03
N GLU A 187 -8.20 7.35 -8.13
CA GLU A 187 -8.12 6.43 -7.00
C GLU A 187 -7.25 6.98 -5.87
N GLN A 188 -6.03 7.43 -6.19
CA GLN A 188 -5.12 8.05 -5.23
C GLN A 188 -5.72 9.31 -4.61
N HIS A 189 -6.39 10.15 -5.40
CA HIS A 189 -7.09 11.33 -4.91
C HIS A 189 -8.16 10.96 -3.88
N LEU A 190 -9.04 10.00 -4.17
CA LEU A 190 -10.08 9.57 -3.23
C LEU A 190 -9.50 8.99 -1.93
N LEU A 191 -8.45 8.17 -2.03
CA LEU A 191 -7.74 7.62 -0.88
C LEU A 191 -7.14 8.73 -0.01
N SER A 192 -6.50 9.74 -0.63
CA SER A 192 -5.93 10.89 0.09
C SER A 192 -6.98 11.72 0.83
N LYS A 193 -8.21 11.86 0.29
CA LYS A 193 -9.32 12.55 0.98
C LYS A 193 -9.84 11.78 2.19
N CYS A 194 -9.48 10.50 2.30
CA CYS A 194 -9.86 9.61 3.39
C CYS A 194 -8.66 9.08 4.16
N SER A 195 -7.48 9.72 4.07
CA SER A 195 -6.24 9.23 4.70
C SER A 195 -6.41 8.94 6.19
N ARG A 196 -6.99 9.88 6.94
CA ARG A 196 -7.15 9.79 8.40
C ARG A 196 -8.19 8.77 8.88
N CYS A 197 -9.27 8.54 8.14
CA CYS A 197 -10.40 7.73 8.61
C CYS A 197 -10.89 6.78 7.54
N ALA A 198 -11.16 5.54 7.94
CA ALA A 198 -11.75 4.52 7.09
C ALA A 198 -12.99 5.08 6.37
N PRO A 199 -13.04 5.05 5.03
CA PRO A 199 -14.16 5.57 4.27
C PRO A 199 -15.36 4.61 4.31
N THR A 200 -16.55 5.15 4.06
CA THR A 200 -17.76 4.38 3.77
C THR A 200 -18.13 4.53 2.30
N ALA A 201 -18.90 3.58 1.74
CA ALA A 201 -19.31 3.63 0.33
C ALA A 201 -20.07 4.93 0.03
N THR A 202 -20.97 5.34 0.92
CA THR A 202 -21.70 6.62 0.82
C THR A 202 -20.76 7.83 0.80
N LYS A 203 -19.70 7.83 1.62
CA LYS A 203 -18.74 8.94 1.62
C LYS A 203 -17.95 9.00 0.31
N VAL A 204 -17.48 7.86 -0.20
CA VAL A 204 -16.74 7.82 -1.47
C VAL A 204 -17.64 8.21 -2.63
N ALA A 205 -18.89 7.75 -2.66
CA ALA A 205 -19.87 8.15 -3.68
C ALA A 205 -20.08 9.67 -3.70
N LYS A 206 -20.26 10.30 -2.52
CA LYS A 206 -20.37 11.77 -2.41
C LYS A 206 -19.12 12.51 -2.88
N LEU A 207 -17.93 11.96 -2.66
CA LEU A 207 -16.69 12.54 -3.18
C LEU A 207 -16.65 12.45 -4.71
N ILE A 208 -16.99 11.30 -5.28
CA ILE A 208 -17.06 11.13 -6.75
C ILE A 208 -18.06 12.10 -7.38
N GLU A 209 -19.24 12.25 -6.76
CA GLU A 209 -20.27 13.21 -7.18
C GLU A 209 -19.77 14.66 -7.10
N ALA A 210 -19.10 15.04 -6.00
CA ALA A 210 -18.54 16.37 -5.82
C ALA A 210 -17.46 16.72 -6.85
N GLU A 211 -16.72 15.72 -7.33
CA GLU A 211 -15.73 15.88 -8.41
C GLU A 211 -16.37 15.87 -9.82
N GLY A 212 -17.67 15.58 -9.92
CA GLY A 212 -18.42 15.55 -11.18
C GLY A 212 -18.04 14.41 -12.11
N TRP A 213 -17.47 13.32 -11.60
CA TRP A 213 -17.04 12.19 -12.44
C TRP A 213 -18.21 11.27 -12.78
N THR A 214 -18.51 11.17 -14.08
CA THR A 214 -19.58 10.29 -14.59
C THR A 214 -19.06 9.00 -15.22
N ALA A 215 -17.76 8.94 -15.51
CA ALA A 215 -17.09 7.77 -16.08
C ALA A 215 -15.62 7.76 -15.67
N ASN A 216 -14.96 6.60 -15.83
CA ASN A 216 -13.53 6.42 -15.55
C ASN A 216 -13.14 6.77 -14.10
N HIS A 217 -13.95 6.36 -13.15
CA HIS A 217 -13.68 6.50 -11.72
C HIS A 217 -13.78 5.11 -11.05
N PRO A 218 -13.10 4.90 -9.93
CA PRO A 218 -13.22 3.66 -9.16
C PRO A 218 -14.60 3.52 -8.54
N ARG A 219 -14.99 2.28 -8.23
CA ARG A 219 -16.20 2.04 -7.45
C ARG A 219 -15.92 2.37 -5.98
N PRO A 220 -16.91 2.84 -5.22
CA PRO A 220 -16.76 3.09 -3.79
C PRO A 220 -16.16 1.91 -3.00
N GLU A 221 -16.58 0.68 -3.33
CA GLU A 221 -16.16 -0.54 -2.67
C GLU A 221 -14.68 -0.84 -2.91
N ASP A 222 -14.19 -0.58 -4.12
CA ASP A 222 -12.77 -0.78 -4.47
C ASP A 222 -11.88 0.17 -3.65
N ILE A 223 -12.33 1.40 -3.39
CA ILE A 223 -11.62 2.38 -2.55
C ILE A 223 -11.59 1.94 -1.09
N ILE A 224 -12.70 1.42 -0.56
CA ILE A 224 -12.76 0.90 0.81
C ILE A 224 -11.81 -0.29 0.96
N ALA A 225 -11.82 -1.22 0.00
CA ALA A 225 -10.95 -2.40 0.01
C ALA A 225 -9.46 -2.05 -0.08
N LYS A 226 -9.13 -0.93 -0.76
CA LYS A 226 -7.75 -0.43 -0.87
C LYS A 226 -7.31 0.48 0.26
N TRP A 227 -8.24 1.05 1.02
CA TRP A 227 -7.90 1.92 2.14
C TRP A 227 -7.07 1.15 3.18
N ARG A 228 -6.05 1.80 3.70
CA ARG A 228 -5.21 1.31 4.78
C ARG A 228 -5.09 2.40 5.83
N PRO A 229 -4.97 2.02 7.12
CA PRO A 229 -4.54 2.97 8.15
C PRO A 229 -3.26 3.68 7.72
N LEU A 230 -3.09 4.92 8.17
CA LEU A 230 -1.84 5.64 7.94
C LEU A 230 -0.70 4.90 8.64
N SER A 231 0.43 4.78 7.94
CA SER A 231 1.69 4.41 8.59
C SER A 231 2.30 5.59 9.31
N ARG A 232 3.25 5.30 10.22
CA ARG A 232 3.96 6.34 10.98
C ARG A 232 4.54 7.40 10.06
N ALA A 233 5.20 6.98 8.97
CA ALA A 233 5.84 7.87 8.00
C ALA A 233 4.81 8.74 7.25
N GLN A 234 3.66 8.18 6.88
CA GLN A 234 2.60 8.94 6.20
C GLN A 234 1.96 9.96 7.13
N ALA A 235 1.75 9.62 8.41
CA ALA A 235 1.15 10.52 9.38
C ALA A 235 1.99 11.76 9.68
N GLN A 236 3.33 11.69 9.53
CA GLN A 236 4.25 12.82 9.79
C GLN A 236 3.93 14.04 8.92
N SER A 237 3.47 13.82 7.69
CA SER A 237 3.22 14.87 6.69
C SER A 237 1.79 14.87 6.15
N ASP A 238 0.89 14.07 6.74
CA ASP A 238 -0.49 14.01 6.28
C ASP A 238 -1.22 15.35 6.56
N PRO A 239 -1.78 16.01 5.52
CA PRO A 239 -2.42 17.32 5.71
C PRO A 239 -3.62 17.31 6.66
N ALA A 240 -4.33 16.19 6.80
CA ALA A 240 -5.46 16.10 7.74
C ALA A 240 -4.99 15.92 9.19
N ILE A 241 -3.86 15.23 9.41
CA ILE A 241 -3.20 15.15 10.71
C ILE A 241 -2.65 16.51 11.11
N ILE A 242 -1.85 17.15 10.24
CA ILE A 242 -1.28 18.49 10.49
C ILE A 242 -2.39 19.47 10.87
N ARG A 243 -3.45 19.59 10.05
CA ARG A 243 -4.58 20.48 10.36
C ARG A 243 -5.28 20.11 11.67
N GLY A 244 -5.40 18.83 11.99
CA GLY A 244 -6.03 18.39 13.24
C GLY A 244 -5.24 18.84 14.45
N VAL A 245 -3.92 18.64 14.43
CA VAL A 245 -3.00 19.04 15.51
C VAL A 245 -2.95 20.57 15.66
N THR A 246 -2.82 21.31 14.56
CA THR A 246 -2.64 22.77 14.59
C THR A 246 -3.91 23.56 14.85
N SER A 247 -5.08 23.04 14.50
CA SER A 247 -6.35 23.75 14.72
C SER A 247 -7.20 23.16 15.86
N GLN A 248 -6.79 22.00 16.39
CA GLN A 248 -7.56 21.19 17.35
C GLN A 248 -8.99 20.88 16.89
N LYS A 249 -9.24 20.92 15.58
CA LYS A 249 -10.53 20.55 14.97
C LYS A 249 -10.52 19.10 14.56
N TRP A 250 -11.10 18.26 15.42
CA TRP A 250 -11.27 16.82 15.19
C TRP A 250 -12.75 16.46 14.96
N PRO A 251 -13.21 16.31 13.71
CA PRO A 251 -14.59 15.99 13.39
C PRO A 251 -14.98 14.58 13.82
N GLY A 252 -16.21 14.42 14.31
CA GLY A 252 -16.76 13.13 14.72
C GLY A 252 -16.61 12.83 16.20
N LEU A 253 -16.18 13.79 17.02
CA LEU A 253 -16.03 13.65 18.46
C LEU A 253 -16.75 14.78 19.19
N ALA A 254 -17.27 14.50 20.38
CA ALA A 254 -17.80 15.50 21.30
C ALA A 254 -17.37 15.19 22.74
N VAL A 255 -17.10 16.23 23.53
CA VAL A 255 -16.93 16.09 24.99
C VAL A 255 -18.32 16.14 25.62
N LYS A 256 -18.59 15.23 26.55
CA LYS A 256 -19.86 15.10 27.26
C LYS A 256 -19.60 14.93 28.74
N ASP A 257 -20.44 15.56 29.56
CA ASP A 257 -20.50 15.33 31.00
C ASP A 257 -21.36 14.09 31.31
N PHE A 258 -20.82 13.18 32.12
CA PHE A 258 -21.48 11.95 32.57
C PHE A 258 -21.89 12.00 34.06
N GLY A 259 -22.22 13.17 34.58
CA GLY A 259 -22.62 13.35 35.98
C GLY A 259 -21.42 13.57 36.89
N GLY A 260 -20.51 14.46 36.51
CA GLY A 260 -19.32 14.83 37.28
C GLY A 260 -18.00 14.33 36.69
N GLN A 261 -18.05 13.50 35.64
CA GLN A 261 -16.87 13.09 34.89
C GLN A 261 -17.07 13.39 33.40
N LYS A 262 -16.23 14.27 32.85
CA LYS A 262 -16.16 14.50 31.41
C LYS A 262 -15.63 13.26 30.68
N GLY A 263 -16.11 13.05 29.47
CA GLY A 263 -15.63 12.00 28.58
C GLY A 263 -15.87 12.33 27.12
N VAL A 264 -15.17 11.65 26.22
CA VAL A 264 -15.36 11.82 24.77
C VAL A 264 -16.30 10.76 24.23
N VAL A 265 -17.20 11.16 23.34
CA VAL A 265 -18.07 10.26 22.56
C VAL A 265 -17.90 10.48 21.07
N ALA A 266 -18.11 9.42 20.29
CA ALA A 266 -18.17 9.50 18.83
C ALA A 266 -19.50 10.12 18.37
N THR A 267 -19.47 11.15 17.52
CA THR A 267 -20.67 11.72 16.89
C THR A 267 -20.97 11.13 15.51
N LYS A 268 -20.07 10.26 15.03
CA LYS A 268 -20.20 9.44 13.81
C LYS A 268 -19.42 8.14 13.99
N ALA A 269 -19.64 7.16 13.13
CA ALA A 269 -18.86 5.94 13.14
C ALA A 269 -17.40 6.17 12.68
N PHE A 270 -16.46 5.41 13.26
CA PHE A 270 -15.08 5.30 12.82
C PHE A 270 -14.74 3.83 12.58
N GLY A 271 -14.15 3.52 11.42
CA GLY A 271 -13.62 2.17 11.20
C GLY A 271 -12.29 1.96 11.92
N LYS A 272 -11.97 0.70 12.22
CA LYS A 272 -10.68 0.28 12.78
C LYS A 272 -9.50 0.93 12.03
N GLY A 273 -8.49 1.36 12.78
CA GLY A 273 -7.29 2.02 12.27
C GLY A 273 -7.43 3.52 11.97
N SER A 274 -8.63 4.08 12.07
CA SER A 274 -8.84 5.53 11.93
C SER A 274 -8.12 6.31 13.05
N ILE A 275 -7.55 7.47 12.73
CA ILE A 275 -7.00 8.40 13.72
C ILE A 275 -8.10 9.38 14.16
N LEU A 276 -8.37 9.45 15.46
CA LEU A 276 -9.50 10.20 16.03
C LEU A 276 -9.11 11.64 16.37
N CYS A 277 -8.10 11.80 17.23
CA CYS A 277 -7.51 13.07 17.66
C CYS A 277 -6.13 12.85 18.29
N ASP A 278 -5.41 13.93 18.58
CA ASP A 278 -4.20 13.90 19.41
C ASP A 278 -4.53 13.97 20.91
N PHE A 279 -3.60 13.48 21.73
CA PHE A 279 -3.47 13.86 23.13
C PHE A 279 -2.72 15.20 23.18
N HIS A 280 -3.47 16.29 23.08
CA HIS A 280 -2.91 17.62 22.94
C HIS A 280 -2.42 18.20 24.27
N GLY A 281 -1.17 18.67 24.27
CA GLY A 281 -0.53 19.32 25.42
C GLY A 281 0.82 19.90 25.04
N LYS A 282 1.51 20.51 26.00
CA LYS A 282 2.87 21.01 25.85
C LYS A 282 3.84 19.83 25.87
N VAL A 283 4.75 19.76 24.91
CA VAL A 283 5.83 18.76 24.92
C VAL A 283 6.93 19.27 25.85
N ILE A 284 7.26 18.49 26.86
CA ILE A 284 8.29 18.77 27.87
C ILE A 284 9.17 17.54 28.05
N THR A 285 10.29 17.69 28.76
CA THR A 285 11.15 16.55 29.10
C THR A 285 10.47 15.64 30.11
N GLY A 286 10.85 14.36 30.14
CA GLY A 286 10.38 13.42 31.15
C GLY A 286 10.75 13.82 32.57
N ALA A 287 11.87 14.54 32.76
CA ALA A 287 12.27 15.07 34.06
C ALA A 287 11.30 16.16 34.55
N GLU A 288 11.04 17.18 33.72
CA GLU A 288 10.06 18.24 34.03
C GLU A 288 8.66 17.65 34.32
N GLY A 289 8.24 16.66 33.52
CA GLY A 289 6.95 15.99 33.76
C GLY A 289 6.88 15.31 35.13
N ARG A 290 7.97 14.68 35.59
CA ARG A 290 8.03 14.03 36.91
C ARG A 290 7.95 15.04 38.04
N GLU A 291 8.64 16.19 37.91
CA GLU A 291 8.53 17.28 38.88
C GLU A 291 7.08 17.78 39.01
N ILE A 292 6.36 17.93 37.89
CA ILE A 292 4.93 18.31 37.90
C ILE A 292 4.07 17.24 38.60
N ALA A 293 4.30 15.96 38.29
CA ALA A 293 3.54 14.86 38.88
C ALA A 293 3.74 14.77 40.41
N GLU A 294 4.97 14.98 40.89
CA GLU A 294 5.31 14.98 42.32
C GLU A 294 4.64 16.13 43.07
N MET A 295 4.49 17.31 42.45
CA MET A 295 3.80 18.44 43.07
C MET A 295 2.29 18.23 43.21
N GLN A 296 1.69 17.39 42.35
CA GLN A 296 0.23 17.21 42.27
C GLN A 296 -0.28 15.94 42.95
N ASP A 297 0.60 15.06 43.43
CA ASP A 297 0.29 13.75 44.05
C ASP A 297 -0.58 12.81 43.18
N GLU A 298 -0.76 13.14 41.90
CA GLU A 298 -1.44 12.32 40.89
C GLU A 298 -0.76 12.52 39.52
N LEU A 299 -0.85 11.50 38.65
CA LEU A 299 -0.30 11.58 37.28
C LEU A 299 -1.01 12.63 36.40
N GLY A 300 -2.21 13.07 36.83
CA GLY A 300 -3.03 14.05 36.12
C GLY A 300 -3.25 13.71 34.65
N HIS A 301 -3.17 14.74 33.81
CA HIS A 301 -3.19 14.66 32.35
C HIS A 301 -1.78 14.64 31.72
N LEU A 302 -0.79 14.07 32.40
CA LEU A 302 0.56 13.87 31.87
C LEU A 302 0.68 12.54 31.11
N PHE A 303 1.38 12.55 29.98
CA PHE A 303 1.66 11.35 29.20
C PHE A 303 3.15 11.22 28.90
N PHE A 304 3.81 10.28 29.57
CA PHE A 304 5.22 9.95 29.37
C PHE A 304 5.39 8.91 28.25
N PHE A 305 6.44 9.03 27.44
CA PHE A 305 6.84 8.05 26.43
C PHE A 305 8.32 8.26 26.06
N LYS A 306 8.91 7.31 25.32
CA LYS A 306 10.27 7.43 24.81
C LYS A 306 10.26 7.81 23.33
N HIS A 307 11.18 8.70 22.96
CA HIS A 307 11.55 8.97 21.57
C HIS A 307 13.05 8.64 21.42
N GLY A 308 13.35 7.44 20.92
CA GLY A 308 14.72 6.93 20.93
C GLY A 308 15.22 6.76 22.37
N SER A 309 16.34 7.40 22.72
CA SER A 309 16.87 7.43 24.09
C SER A 309 16.27 8.52 24.98
N GLU A 310 15.50 9.44 24.41
CA GLU A 310 14.95 10.58 25.15
C GLU A 310 13.63 10.21 25.82
N GLU A 311 13.49 10.59 27.08
CA GLU A 311 12.21 10.53 27.79
C GLU A 311 11.46 11.84 27.59
N VAL A 312 10.26 11.73 27.04
CA VAL A 312 9.40 12.86 26.67
C VAL A 312 8.10 12.76 27.45
N CYS A 313 7.51 13.90 27.78
CA CYS A 313 6.18 13.98 28.37
C CYS A 313 5.32 14.99 27.61
N ILE A 314 4.05 14.67 27.39
CA ILE A 314 3.04 15.64 27.00
C ILE A 314 2.27 16.07 28.25
N ASP A 315 2.38 17.35 28.59
CA ASP A 315 1.58 18.02 29.62
C ASP A 315 0.28 18.54 29.02
N ALA A 316 -0.81 17.82 29.28
CA ALA A 316 -2.17 18.27 28.97
C ALA A 316 -2.95 18.72 30.22
N GLU A 317 -2.25 18.94 31.35
CA GLU A 317 -2.80 19.47 32.59
C GLU A 317 -2.98 20.99 32.48
N THR A 318 -1.98 21.66 31.89
CA THR A 318 -2.02 23.10 31.63
C THR A 318 -3.21 23.45 30.72
N PHE A 319 -4.29 23.94 31.33
CA PHE A 319 -5.53 24.30 30.64
C PHE A 319 -6.07 25.67 31.07
N PRO A 320 -6.54 26.51 30.12
CA PRO A 320 -6.58 26.28 28.67
C PRO A 320 -5.18 26.22 28.07
N CYS A 321 -4.98 25.44 27.00
CA CYS A 321 -3.62 25.30 26.45
C CYS A 321 -3.18 26.61 25.80
N GLU A 322 -1.89 26.95 25.95
CA GLU A 322 -1.33 28.25 25.53
C GLU A 322 -1.56 28.54 24.04
N CYS A 323 -1.51 27.50 23.19
CA CYS A 323 -1.72 27.63 21.75
C CYS A 323 -3.20 27.67 21.34
N HIS A 324 -4.13 27.21 22.19
CA HIS A 324 -5.57 27.25 21.92
C HIS A 324 -6.37 27.69 23.16
N PRO A 325 -6.23 28.95 23.61
CA PRO A 325 -6.79 29.41 24.88
C PRO A 325 -8.33 29.36 24.98
N SER A 326 -9.01 29.24 23.83
CA SER A 326 -10.47 29.22 23.71
C SER A 326 -11.05 27.85 23.33
N LEU A 327 -10.22 26.82 23.16
CA LEU A 327 -10.67 25.50 22.71
C LEU A 327 -10.53 24.44 23.80
N GLU A 328 -11.56 23.61 23.93
CA GLU A 328 -11.48 22.39 24.71
C GLU A 328 -10.85 21.27 23.86
N THR A 329 -9.63 20.87 24.22
CA THR A 329 -8.91 19.79 23.54
C THR A 329 -9.50 18.45 23.97
N LYS A 330 -9.75 17.56 23.00
CA LYS A 330 -10.55 16.35 23.25
C LYS A 330 -9.74 15.22 23.87
N GLY A 331 -8.48 15.08 23.50
CA GLY A 331 -7.63 13.95 23.90
C GLY A 331 -7.50 13.78 25.42
N ARG A 332 -7.34 14.88 26.16
CA ARG A 332 -7.22 14.86 27.63
C ARG A 332 -8.47 14.33 28.35
N TRP A 333 -9.63 14.40 27.71
CA TRP A 333 -10.91 13.90 28.26
C TRP A 333 -11.20 12.44 27.89
N ILE A 334 -10.32 11.77 27.15
CA ILE A 334 -10.54 10.35 26.84
C ILE A 334 -10.31 9.52 28.10
N THR A 335 -11.36 8.83 28.54
CA THR A 335 -11.36 8.12 29.83
C THR A 335 -10.67 6.77 29.75
N HIS A 336 -10.25 6.27 30.91
CA HIS A 336 -9.65 4.95 31.06
C HIS A 336 -10.63 3.79 30.79
N SER A 337 -10.17 2.73 30.12
CA SER A 337 -10.67 1.37 30.36
C SER A 337 -9.65 0.30 29.94
N LYS A 338 -9.30 -0.62 30.85
CA LYS A 338 -8.48 -1.80 30.53
C LYS A 338 -9.23 -2.87 29.72
N LYS A 339 -10.54 -3.01 29.93
CA LYS A 339 -11.36 -4.07 29.31
C LYS A 339 -12.05 -3.62 28.02
N ASN A 340 -12.50 -2.37 27.97
CA ASN A 340 -13.36 -1.84 26.92
C ASN A 340 -12.72 -0.63 26.22
N PHE A 341 -11.39 -0.60 26.09
CA PHE A 341 -10.75 0.39 25.22
C PHE A 341 -11.12 0.15 23.76
N ASN A 342 -11.18 1.24 23.01
CA ASN A 342 -11.46 1.26 21.57
C ASN A 342 -10.47 2.14 20.79
N VAL A 343 -9.53 2.78 21.49
CA VAL A 343 -8.40 3.51 20.89
C VAL A 343 -7.10 3.19 21.62
N GLN A 344 -5.99 3.36 20.92
CA GLN A 344 -4.62 3.24 21.45
C GLN A 344 -3.81 4.48 21.04
N PRO A 345 -2.99 5.06 21.94
CA PRO A 345 -2.09 6.14 21.58
C PRO A 345 -0.94 5.61 20.71
N ARG A 346 -0.58 6.38 19.67
CA ARG A 346 0.51 6.09 18.73
C ARG A 346 1.40 7.33 18.63
N HIS A 347 2.71 7.15 18.76
CA HIS A 347 3.66 8.26 18.67
C HIS A 347 3.97 8.63 17.22
N CYS A 348 3.94 9.92 16.90
CA CYS A 348 4.30 10.49 15.62
C CYS A 348 5.11 11.77 15.81
N ILE A 349 6.07 12.01 14.92
CA ILE A 349 6.72 13.33 14.78
C ILE A 349 6.02 14.01 13.62
N VAL A 350 5.20 15.01 13.90
CA VAL A 350 4.46 15.76 12.88
C VAL A 350 5.30 16.93 12.42
N LYS A 351 5.48 17.04 11.10
CA LYS A 351 6.27 18.11 10.46
C LYS A 351 5.39 19.34 10.30
N LEU A 352 5.53 20.31 11.20
CA LEU A 352 4.81 21.58 11.16
C LEU A 352 5.69 22.67 10.54
N GLU A 353 5.06 23.76 10.08
CA GLU A 353 5.79 24.91 9.54
C GLU A 353 6.72 25.56 10.59
N GLU A 354 6.32 25.51 11.87
CA GLU A 354 7.07 26.02 13.02
C GLU A 354 8.18 25.08 13.50
N GLY A 355 8.26 23.87 12.93
CA GLY A 355 9.20 22.82 13.33
C GLY A 355 8.52 21.48 13.63
N ASP A 356 9.33 20.44 13.71
CA ASP A 356 8.88 19.09 14.03
C ASP A 356 8.39 19.02 15.49
N ARG A 357 7.30 18.29 15.73
CA ARG A 357 6.69 18.17 17.06
C ARG A 357 6.30 16.73 17.37
N ASP A 358 6.62 16.26 18.57
CA ASP A 358 6.10 15.00 19.11
C ASP A 358 4.59 15.09 19.37
N VAL A 359 3.85 14.12 18.83
CA VAL A 359 2.40 14.03 18.95
C VAL A 359 2.00 12.59 19.28
N LEU A 360 1.08 12.44 20.23
CA LEU A 360 0.40 11.17 20.49
C LEU A 360 -0.97 11.17 19.82
N LEU A 361 -1.15 10.31 18.81
CA LEU A 361 -2.39 10.18 18.05
C LEU A 361 -3.20 8.99 18.58
N PHE A 362 -4.49 9.19 18.87
CA PHE A 362 -5.39 8.09 19.21
C PHE A 362 -5.90 7.39 17.96
N GLN A 363 -5.45 6.14 17.76
CA GLN A 363 -5.87 5.27 16.68
C GLN A 363 -6.95 4.28 17.14
N ALA A 364 -8.01 4.12 16.37
CA ALA A 364 -9.07 3.15 16.64
C ALA A 364 -8.54 1.71 16.56
N THR A 365 -8.74 0.92 17.62
CA THR A 365 -8.33 -0.49 17.66
C THR A 365 -9.38 -1.44 17.10
N LYS A 366 -10.62 -0.94 16.98
CA LYS A 366 -11.80 -1.63 16.44
C LYS A 366 -12.75 -0.60 15.84
N ASP A 367 -13.82 -1.07 15.19
CA ASP A 367 -14.89 -0.18 14.75
C ASP A 367 -15.57 0.48 15.95
N ILE A 368 -15.85 1.77 15.83
CA ILE A 368 -16.46 2.61 16.87
C ILE A 368 -17.77 3.13 16.31
N PHE A 369 -18.86 2.87 17.00
CA PHE A 369 -20.18 3.30 16.55
C PHE A 369 -20.51 4.72 17.02
N LYS A 370 -21.50 5.33 16.38
CA LYS A 370 -22.04 6.62 16.83
C LYS A 370 -22.53 6.48 18.29
N ASP A 371 -22.30 7.52 19.08
CA ASP A 371 -22.63 7.65 20.50
C ASP A 371 -21.82 6.74 21.44
N GLU A 372 -20.88 5.96 20.91
CA GLU A 372 -19.96 5.16 21.71
C GLU A 372 -18.94 6.05 22.45
N LYS A 373 -18.69 5.73 23.73
CA LYS A 373 -17.68 6.42 24.55
C LYS A 373 -16.27 5.98 24.13
N ILE A 374 -15.39 6.95 23.90
CA ILE A 374 -13.99 6.71 23.54
C ILE A 374 -13.19 6.43 24.81
N ARG A 375 -12.41 5.35 24.80
CA ARG A 375 -11.61 4.91 25.94
C ARG A 375 -10.27 4.32 25.51
N PHE A 376 -9.21 4.58 26.28
CA PHE A 376 -7.91 3.89 26.16
C PHE A 376 -7.44 3.31 27.49
N ASP A 377 -6.45 2.43 27.42
CA ASP A 377 -5.82 1.87 28.60
C ASP A 377 -4.80 2.86 29.20
N HIS A 378 -5.10 3.41 30.38
CA HIS A 378 -4.23 4.34 31.12
C HIS A 378 -3.10 3.60 31.82
N SER A 379 -3.15 2.26 31.91
CA SER A 379 -2.01 1.49 32.40
C SER A 379 -0.79 1.65 31.51
N ILE A 380 -0.97 2.06 30.25
CA ILE A 380 0.10 2.54 29.35
C ILE A 380 0.81 3.74 29.98
N MET A 381 0.07 4.81 30.32
CA MET A 381 0.65 6.01 30.96
C MET A 381 1.39 5.68 32.26
N LYS A 382 0.81 4.81 33.09
CA LYS A 382 1.41 4.41 34.38
C LYS A 382 2.70 3.60 34.20
N ARG A 383 2.75 2.72 33.22
CA ARG A 383 3.95 1.94 32.87
C ARG A 383 5.03 2.85 32.31
N SER A 384 4.69 3.72 31.36
CA SER A 384 5.63 4.69 30.79
C SER A 384 6.19 5.64 31.85
N PHE A 385 5.38 6.10 32.81
CA PHE A 385 5.87 6.89 33.95
C PHE A 385 6.87 6.13 34.84
N ARG A 386 6.64 4.83 35.07
CA ARG A 386 7.53 3.96 35.86
C ARG A 386 8.79 3.52 35.10
N GLY A 387 8.98 3.98 33.86
CA GLY A 387 10.07 3.52 33.00
C GLY A 387 9.88 2.10 32.46
N GLU A 388 8.69 1.50 32.65
CA GLU A 388 8.33 0.21 32.08
C GLU A 388 7.99 0.41 30.61
N GLU A 389 8.91 -0.02 29.74
CA GLU A 389 8.91 0.24 28.30
C GLU A 389 7.62 -0.25 27.64
N GLU A 390 6.97 0.64 26.92
CA GLU A 390 6.00 0.26 25.92
C GLU A 390 6.32 1.07 24.67
N GLU A 391 6.91 0.40 23.68
CA GLU A 391 6.99 0.98 22.35
C GLU A 391 5.55 1.24 21.90
N LEU A 392 5.24 2.51 21.63
CA LEU A 392 3.95 2.90 21.06
C LEU A 392 3.97 2.58 19.55
N GLU A 393 4.22 1.31 19.24
CA GLU A 393 4.36 0.72 17.90
C GLU A 393 3.16 1.09 17.05
N TRP A 394 3.29 1.15 15.72
CA TRP A 394 2.12 1.37 14.85
C TRP A 394 1.46 0.02 14.51
N LEU A 395 0.26 0.02 13.95
CA LEU A 395 -0.42 -1.23 13.53
C LEU A 395 0.24 -1.91 12.30
N ASP A 396 1.39 -1.42 11.84
CA ASP A 396 1.94 -1.70 10.52
C ASP A 396 3.25 -2.50 10.56
N ASP A 397 3.33 -3.50 11.43
CA ASP A 397 4.29 -4.61 11.30
C ASP A 397 3.59 -5.90 10.86
#